data_AF-A0A5B7A6R0-F1
#
_entry.id   AF-A0A5B7A6R0-F1
#
_cell.length_a   1.000
_cell.length_b   1.000
_cell.length_c   1.000
_cell.angle_alpha   90.00
_cell.angle_beta   90.00
_cell.angle_gamma   90.00
#
_symmetry.space_group_name_H-M   'P 1'
#
loop_
_entity.id
_entity.type
_entity.pdbx_description
1 polymer ?
#
loop_
_entity_poly.entity_id
_entity_poly.type
_entity_poly.pdbx_seq_one_letter_code
_entity_poly.pdbx_strand_id
1 'polypeptide(L)'
;MSHNSSPKPLQKTYGHQGTRGSPLALAQAYETREKLMATHSELTEEGAIQIVIIKTTGDKILSQPLADIGGKGLFTKEIDEALLNGEIDIAVHSMKDVPTYLPDGTILPCNLQREDVRDAFISLSAASPAELPAGSIVGTASLRRKSQILHKYPSLNVLDNFRGNVQTRLRKLNEGVVQATLLALAGLRRLNMTENVTSILSIDEMLPAVAQGAIGIACRSNDDKMANYIASLNHEETRLAVACERAFLETLDGSCRTPIAGYACRDKDGYCIFKGLVASPDGTRVLQTSRKGPYAFEDMILMGKDAGKELLSQAGPGFFDS
;
A
#
# COMPACT_ATOMS: atom_id res chain seq x y z
N MET A 1 15.25 31.76 48.35
CA MET A 1 15.87 30.98 47.26
C MET A 1 14.87 30.90 46.13
N SER A 2 14.96 31.81 45.17
CA SER A 2 14.12 31.83 43.98
C SER A 2 14.67 30.80 42.99
N HIS A 3 13.90 29.74 42.72
CA HIS A 3 14.20 28.82 41.63
C HIS A 3 13.95 29.55 40.31
N ASN A 4 15.05 30.00 39.71
CA ASN A 4 15.10 30.50 38.35
C ASN A 4 14.98 29.29 37.42
N SER A 5 13.76 28.95 36.98
CA SER A 5 13.56 27.96 35.92
C SER A 5 14.00 28.59 34.61
N SER A 6 15.22 28.28 34.18
CA SER A 6 15.72 28.60 32.85
C SER A 6 14.70 28.13 31.79
N PRO A 7 14.34 28.96 30.79
CA PRO A 7 13.51 28.51 29.69
C PRO A 7 14.23 27.33 29.00
N LYS A 8 13.52 26.21 28.81
CA LYS A 8 14.02 25.12 27.97
C LYS A 8 14.38 25.70 26.60
N PRO A 9 15.55 25.40 26.03
CA PRO A 9 15.87 25.87 24.68
C PRO A 9 14.75 25.44 23.73
N LEU A 10 14.30 26.35 22.86
CA LEU A 10 13.35 26.05 21.80
C LEU A 10 13.93 24.88 20.99
N GLN A 11 13.29 23.70 21.06
CA GLN A 11 13.68 22.56 20.24
C GLN A 11 13.60 22.97 18.78
N LYS A 12 14.68 22.75 18.04
CA LYS A 12 14.78 23.14 16.64
C LYS A 12 14.03 22.11 15.81
N THR A 13 12.82 22.43 15.38
CA THR A 13 12.06 21.57 14.46
C THR A 13 12.55 21.81 13.03
N TYR A 14 13.05 20.76 12.38
CA TYR A 14 13.55 20.81 11.00
C TYR A 14 12.49 20.42 9.98
N GLY A 15 11.54 19.57 10.37
CA GLY A 15 10.39 19.22 9.55
C GLY A 15 9.28 18.46 10.28
N HIS A 16 8.07 18.55 9.73
CA HIS A 16 6.86 17.87 10.17
C HIS A 16 6.54 16.72 9.21
N GLN A 17 6.37 15.52 9.74
CA GLN A 17 6.08 14.31 8.97
C GLN A 17 4.64 13.85 9.21
N GLY A 18 3.79 14.04 8.20
CA GLY A 18 2.39 13.60 8.23
C GLY A 18 2.25 12.09 8.03
N THR A 19 1.37 11.48 8.82
CA THR A 19 1.01 10.06 8.69
C THR A 19 -0.37 9.80 9.28
N ARG A 20 -0.97 8.66 8.91
CA ARG A 20 -2.17 8.16 9.60
C ARG A 20 -1.83 7.65 11.01
N GLY A 21 -2.82 7.66 11.89
CA GLY A 21 -2.65 7.23 13.29
C GLY A 21 -2.68 5.72 13.56
N SER A 22 -2.77 4.88 12.52
CA SER A 22 -2.79 3.42 12.73
C SER A 22 -1.40 2.91 13.12
N PRO A 23 -1.28 1.81 13.89
CA PRO A 23 0.02 1.27 14.28
C PRO A 23 0.97 1.01 13.10
N LEU A 24 0.44 0.52 11.97
CA LEU A 24 1.25 0.29 10.77
C LEU A 24 1.73 1.60 10.14
N ALA A 25 0.86 2.61 10.04
CA ALA A 25 1.23 3.91 9.49
C ALA A 25 2.27 4.63 10.37
N LEU A 26 2.18 4.48 11.70
CA LEU A 26 3.20 4.94 12.63
C LEU A 26 4.51 4.17 12.47
N ALA A 27 4.48 2.84 12.29
CA ALA A 27 5.69 2.06 12.02
C ALA A 27 6.41 2.54 10.74
N GLN A 28 5.66 2.84 9.67
CA GLN A 28 6.20 3.39 8.42
C GLN A 28 6.78 4.80 8.60
N ALA A 29 6.12 5.63 9.41
CA ALA A 29 6.59 6.95 9.78
C ALA A 29 7.90 6.87 10.60
N TYR A 30 7.99 5.95 11.56
CA TYR A 30 9.22 5.73 12.33
C TYR A 30 10.35 5.19 11.46
N GLU A 31 10.09 4.22 10.58
CA GLU A 31 11.07 3.70 9.61
C GLU A 31 11.65 4.82 8.73
N THR A 32 10.79 5.74 8.27
CA THR A 32 11.20 6.92 7.49
C THR A 32 12.07 7.86 8.33
N ARG A 33 11.63 8.19 9.55
CA ARG A 33 12.36 9.07 10.47
C ARG A 33 13.74 8.52 10.81
N GLU A 34 13.85 7.22 11.11
CA GLU A 34 15.11 6.56 11.42
C GLU A 34 16.10 6.63 10.26
N LYS A 35 15.63 6.43 9.02
CA LYS A 35 16.48 6.56 7.82
C LYS A 35 16.93 8.00 7.57
N LEU A 36 16.05 8.98 7.80
CA LEU A 36 16.41 10.40 7.73
C LEU A 36 17.50 10.74 8.75
N MET A 37 17.32 10.34 10.01
CA MET A 37 18.29 10.56 11.09
C MET A 37 19.63 9.87 10.83
N ALA A 38 19.61 8.68 10.21
CA ALA A 38 20.83 7.96 9.86
C ALA A 38 21.63 8.63 8.72
N THR A 39 20.96 9.44 7.89
CA THR A 39 21.59 10.06 6.70
C THR A 39 21.94 11.53 6.92
N HIS A 40 21.19 12.22 7.78
CA HIS A 40 21.29 13.66 8.01
C HIS A 40 21.45 13.93 9.51
N SER A 41 22.70 14.16 9.94
CA SER A 41 23.07 14.23 11.36
C SER A 41 22.32 15.32 12.13
N GLU A 42 21.97 16.43 11.49
CA GLU A 42 21.20 17.52 12.10
C GLU A 42 19.76 17.12 12.46
N LEU A 43 19.24 16.06 11.85
CA LEU A 43 17.90 15.52 12.15
C LEU A 43 17.90 14.59 13.37
N THR A 44 19.06 14.29 13.96
CA THR A 44 19.18 13.42 15.14
C THR A 44 18.81 14.11 16.46
N GLU A 45 18.76 15.45 16.48
CA GLU A 45 18.36 16.21 17.65
C GLU A 45 16.92 15.87 18.06
N GLU A 46 16.68 15.77 19.37
CA GLU A 46 15.35 15.51 19.90
C GLU A 46 14.38 16.63 19.47
N GLY A 47 13.30 16.26 18.76
CA GLY A 47 12.32 17.20 18.22
C GLY A 47 12.60 17.71 16.81
N ALA A 48 13.71 17.30 16.18
CA ALA A 48 14.04 17.71 14.81
C ALA A 48 13.00 17.25 13.77
N ILE A 49 12.46 16.04 13.93
CA ILE A 49 11.38 15.49 13.10
C ILE A 49 10.15 15.27 13.98
N GLN A 50 9.10 16.06 13.76
CA GLN A 50 7.82 15.90 14.46
C GLN A 50 6.86 15.04 13.65
N ILE A 51 6.37 13.94 14.24
CA ILE A 51 5.30 13.14 13.61
C ILE A 51 3.96 13.82 13.86
N VAL A 52 3.25 14.14 12.78
CA VAL A 52 1.92 14.75 12.80
C VAL A 52 0.91 13.68 12.40
N ILE A 53 0.09 13.25 13.36
CA ILE A 53 -0.97 12.26 13.13
C ILE A 53 -2.19 12.96 12.53
N ILE A 54 -2.58 12.53 11.34
CA ILE A 54 -3.73 13.08 10.62
C ILE A 54 -4.80 11.98 10.49
N LYS A 55 -6.03 12.31 10.91
CA LYS A 55 -7.15 11.37 10.88
C LYS A 55 -7.91 11.51 9.57
N THR A 56 -7.88 10.45 8.76
CA THR A 56 -8.47 10.48 7.41
C THR A 56 -9.94 10.06 7.40
N THR A 57 -10.67 10.40 6.35
CA THR A 57 -12.06 9.93 6.16
C THR A 57 -12.15 8.40 6.15
N GLY A 58 -11.17 7.71 5.55
CA GLY A 58 -11.07 6.25 5.55
C GLY A 58 -10.90 5.62 6.94
N ASP A 59 -10.38 6.38 7.92
CA ASP A 59 -10.31 5.97 9.33
C ASP A 59 -11.64 6.18 10.08
N LYS A 60 -12.48 7.11 9.62
CA LYS A 60 -13.78 7.41 10.23
C LYS A 60 -14.88 6.44 9.77
N ILE A 61 -14.85 6.03 8.50
CA ILE A 61 -15.91 5.21 7.88
C ILE A 61 -15.48 3.73 7.85
N LEU A 62 -15.90 2.98 8.87
CA LEU A 62 -15.59 1.55 9.03
C LEU A 62 -16.81 0.62 8.92
N SER A 63 -18.02 1.17 8.84
CA SER A 63 -19.29 0.41 8.89
C SER A 63 -19.70 -0.24 7.57
N GLN A 64 -19.11 0.17 6.45
CA GLN A 64 -19.49 -0.28 5.10
C GLN A 64 -18.28 -0.77 4.28
N PRO A 65 -18.50 -1.64 3.27
CA PRO A 65 -17.44 -2.11 2.36
C PRO A 65 -16.66 -0.97 1.70
N LEU A 66 -15.39 -1.20 1.35
CA LEU A 66 -14.55 -0.14 0.77
C LEU A 66 -15.04 0.26 -0.64
N ALA A 67 -15.56 -0.71 -1.42
CA ALA A 67 -16.13 -0.47 -2.75
C ALA A 67 -17.25 0.58 -2.71
N ASP A 68 -18.07 0.55 -1.66
CA ASP A 68 -19.30 1.36 -1.53
C ASP A 68 -19.02 2.79 -1.02
N ILE A 69 -17.81 3.08 -0.55
CA ILE A 69 -17.44 4.42 -0.09
C ILE A 69 -17.01 5.26 -1.30
N GLY A 70 -17.87 6.17 -1.76
CA GLY A 70 -17.55 7.12 -2.83
C GLY A 70 -16.36 8.03 -2.51
N GLY A 71 -15.66 8.49 -3.55
CA GLY A 71 -14.50 9.40 -3.45
C GLY A 71 -13.14 8.73 -3.71
N LYS A 72 -12.24 9.44 -4.39
CA LYS A 72 -10.82 9.05 -4.56
C LYS A 72 -10.01 9.58 -3.35
N GLY A 73 -8.98 8.84 -2.91
CA GLY A 73 -8.06 9.31 -1.86
C GLY A 73 -8.54 9.21 -0.41
N LEU A 74 -9.39 8.25 -0.07
CA LEU A 74 -9.96 8.09 1.30
C LEU A 74 -8.93 8.06 2.45
N PHE A 75 -7.69 7.65 2.16
CA PHE A 75 -6.60 7.55 3.13
C PHE A 75 -5.49 8.59 2.93
N THR A 76 -5.60 9.47 1.94
CA THR A 76 -4.56 10.47 1.62
C THR A 76 -5.07 11.89 1.64
N LYS A 77 -6.34 12.15 1.32
CA LYS A 77 -6.89 13.50 1.11
C LYS A 77 -6.52 14.50 2.21
N GLU A 78 -6.79 14.17 3.48
CA GLU A 78 -6.49 15.10 4.58
C GLU A 78 -4.99 15.30 4.83
N ILE A 79 -4.16 14.32 4.44
CA ILE A 79 -2.69 14.43 4.51
C ILE A 79 -2.18 15.30 3.36
N ASP A 80 -2.76 15.13 2.18
CA ASP A 80 -2.45 15.94 1.00
C ASP A 80 -2.79 17.42 1.24
N GLU A 81 -3.96 17.71 1.84
CA GLU A 81 -4.36 19.05 2.26
C GLU A 81 -3.39 19.66 3.28
N ALA A 82 -3.00 18.89 4.30
CA ALA A 82 -2.01 19.35 5.29
C ALA A 82 -0.64 19.65 4.65
N LEU A 83 -0.22 18.85 3.66
CA LEU A 83 1.04 19.05 2.94
C LEU A 83 1.00 20.34 2.10
N LEU A 84 -0.11 20.58 1.39
CA LEU A 84 -0.32 21.77 0.58
C LEU A 84 -0.42 23.04 1.44
N ASN A 85 -1.04 22.94 2.61
CA ASN A 85 -1.19 24.06 3.55
C ASN A 85 0.07 24.37 4.36
N GLY A 86 1.14 23.57 4.24
CA GLY A 86 2.36 23.75 5.02
C GLY A 86 2.26 23.30 6.47
N GLU A 87 1.23 22.53 6.83
CA GLU A 87 1.06 21.95 8.17
C GLU A 87 1.99 20.75 8.39
N ILE A 88 2.34 20.07 7.31
CA ILE A 88 3.38 19.04 7.26
C ILE A 88 4.35 19.34 6.12
N ASP A 89 5.57 18.83 6.20
CA ASP A 89 6.63 19.05 5.19
C ASP A 89 6.81 17.84 4.27
N ILE A 90 6.64 16.64 4.83
CA ILE A 90 6.59 15.38 4.09
C ILE A 90 5.41 14.53 4.54
N ALA A 91 4.90 13.70 3.64
CA ALA A 91 3.80 12.78 3.91
C ALA A 91 4.23 11.33 3.64
N VAL A 92 4.01 10.43 4.61
CA VAL A 92 4.42 9.02 4.53
C VAL A 92 3.22 8.12 4.31
N HIS A 93 3.26 7.31 3.25
CA HIS A 93 2.15 6.46 2.83
C HIS A 93 2.57 5.02 2.54
N SER A 94 1.65 4.08 2.77
CA SER A 94 1.67 2.80 2.05
C SER A 94 1.33 3.05 0.59
N MET A 95 2.22 2.72 -0.36
CA MET A 95 2.01 3.12 -1.76
C MET A 95 0.74 2.57 -2.41
N LYS A 96 0.28 1.38 -1.99
CA LYS A 96 -0.97 0.79 -2.47
C LYS A 96 -2.23 1.61 -2.13
N ASP A 97 -2.13 2.51 -1.15
CA ASP A 97 -3.22 3.38 -0.70
C ASP A 97 -3.17 4.76 -1.37
N VAL A 98 -2.07 5.08 -2.07
CA VAL A 98 -1.89 6.36 -2.77
C VAL A 98 -2.63 6.31 -4.12
N PRO A 99 -3.54 7.26 -4.40
CA PRO A 99 -4.21 7.35 -5.70
C PRO A 99 -3.23 7.42 -6.88
N THR A 100 -3.67 7.03 -8.08
CA THR A 100 -2.85 7.09 -9.30
C THR A 100 -2.50 8.53 -9.69
N TYR A 101 -3.45 9.45 -9.51
CA TYR A 101 -3.23 10.89 -9.62
C TYR A 101 -2.75 11.47 -8.29
N LEU A 102 -1.78 12.39 -8.36
CA LEU A 102 -1.30 13.17 -7.22
C LEU A 102 -1.90 14.58 -7.29
N PRO A 103 -2.29 15.19 -6.15
CA PRO A 103 -2.76 16.57 -6.11
C PRO A 103 -1.75 17.55 -6.71
N ASP A 104 -2.23 18.52 -7.48
CA ASP A 104 -1.39 19.60 -8.02
C ASP A 104 -0.62 20.30 -6.90
N GLY A 105 0.67 20.56 -7.12
CA GLY A 105 1.57 21.13 -6.11
C GLY A 105 2.22 20.09 -5.18
N THR A 106 1.93 18.80 -5.35
CA THR A 106 2.63 17.71 -4.65
C THR A 106 3.43 16.83 -5.61
N ILE A 107 4.47 16.19 -5.09
CA ILE A 107 5.26 15.17 -5.78
C ILE A 107 5.50 13.98 -4.86
N LEU A 108 5.72 12.80 -5.43
CA LEU A 108 6.07 11.57 -4.70
C LEU A 108 7.41 11.02 -5.25
N PRO A 109 8.54 11.69 -4.93
CA PRO A 109 9.83 11.37 -5.56
C PRO A 109 10.54 10.18 -4.91
N CYS A 110 10.10 9.74 -3.72
CA CYS A 110 10.83 8.77 -2.93
C CYS A 110 9.99 7.54 -2.60
N ASN A 111 10.53 6.36 -2.91
CA ASN A 111 10.09 5.10 -2.33
C ASN A 111 11.21 4.46 -1.51
N LEU A 112 10.89 4.00 -0.30
CA LEU A 112 11.85 3.19 0.47
C LEU A 112 12.07 1.83 -0.22
N GLN A 113 13.12 1.12 0.19
CA GLN A 113 13.36 -0.26 -0.25
C GLN A 113 12.11 -1.11 -0.03
N ARG A 114 11.68 -1.84 -1.07
CA ARG A 114 10.41 -2.57 -1.06
C ARG A 114 10.52 -3.78 -0.13
N GLU A 115 9.54 -3.93 0.74
CA GLU A 115 9.37 -5.16 1.52
C GLU A 115 8.75 -6.26 0.63
N ASP A 116 8.63 -7.47 1.17
CA ASP A 116 7.96 -8.60 0.54
C ASP A 116 6.54 -8.25 0.12
N VAL A 117 6.28 -8.44 -1.17
CA VAL A 117 5.02 -8.05 -1.79
C VAL A 117 3.91 -9.07 -1.55
N ARG A 118 4.23 -10.26 -1.05
CA ARG A 118 3.29 -11.39 -0.97
C ARG A 118 2.19 -11.18 0.08
N ASP A 119 1.09 -11.86 -0.14
CA ASP A 119 0.03 -11.99 0.86
C ASP A 119 0.32 -13.18 1.77
N ALA A 120 0.08 -12.98 3.06
CA ALA A 120 0.08 -14.02 4.08
C ALA A 120 -1.35 -14.55 4.28
N PHE A 121 -1.48 -15.87 4.26
CA PHE A 121 -2.65 -16.59 4.72
C PHE A 121 -2.57 -16.80 6.23
N ILE A 122 -3.67 -16.48 6.91
CA ILE A 122 -3.77 -16.56 8.36
C ILE A 122 -5.06 -17.31 8.71
N SER A 123 -4.91 -18.44 9.38
CA SER A 123 -6.00 -19.29 9.85
C SER A 123 -5.59 -19.98 11.16
N LEU A 124 -6.59 -20.32 11.96
CA LEU A 124 -6.42 -21.09 13.20
C LEU A 124 -6.62 -22.60 13.00
N SER A 125 -7.13 -23.04 11.85
CA SER A 125 -7.60 -24.42 11.64
C SER A 125 -7.12 -25.09 10.36
N ALA A 126 -6.47 -24.38 9.44
CA ALA A 126 -5.98 -24.92 8.17
C ALA A 126 -4.61 -24.33 7.83
N ALA A 127 -3.69 -25.08 7.20
CA ALA A 127 -2.36 -24.57 6.85
C ALA A 127 -2.34 -23.77 5.55
N SER A 128 -3.34 -23.96 4.68
CA SER A 128 -3.47 -23.29 3.40
C SER A 128 -4.94 -23.04 3.03
N PRO A 129 -5.23 -22.14 2.06
CA PRO A 129 -6.60 -21.97 1.56
C PRO A 129 -7.20 -23.28 1.00
N ALA A 130 -6.37 -24.19 0.47
CA ALA A 130 -6.82 -25.46 -0.10
C ALA A 130 -7.31 -26.46 0.96
N GLU A 131 -6.90 -26.30 2.20
CA GLU A 131 -7.28 -27.16 3.33
C GLU A 131 -8.54 -26.67 4.05
N LEU A 132 -9.06 -25.50 3.69
CA LEU A 132 -10.32 -25.01 4.26
C LEU A 132 -11.50 -25.88 3.76
N PRO A 133 -12.38 -26.36 4.66
CA PRO A 133 -13.60 -27.04 4.26
C PRO A 133 -14.45 -26.17 3.32
N ALA A 134 -15.17 -26.80 2.39
CA ALA A 134 -16.15 -26.11 1.56
C ALA A 134 -17.15 -25.31 2.42
N GLY A 135 -17.47 -24.09 1.98
CA GLY A 135 -18.31 -23.14 2.71
C GLY A 135 -17.58 -22.30 3.76
N SER A 136 -16.29 -22.56 4.05
CA SER A 136 -15.50 -21.75 4.98
C SER A 136 -15.43 -20.28 4.54
N ILE A 137 -15.42 -19.37 5.51
CA ILE A 137 -15.48 -17.93 5.27
C ILE A 137 -14.07 -17.33 5.40
N VAL A 138 -13.61 -16.68 4.34
CA VAL A 138 -12.37 -15.89 4.31
C VAL A 138 -12.71 -14.40 4.43
N GLY A 139 -12.16 -13.73 5.44
CA GLY A 139 -12.37 -12.30 5.65
C GLY A 139 -11.40 -11.43 4.83
N THR A 140 -11.91 -10.66 3.86
CA THR A 140 -11.12 -9.65 3.13
C THR A 140 -11.99 -8.59 2.46
N ALA A 141 -11.72 -7.31 2.75
CA ALA A 141 -12.35 -6.18 2.05
C ALA A 141 -11.72 -5.80 0.70
N SER A 142 -10.78 -6.59 0.19
CA SER A 142 -10.11 -6.35 -1.09
C SER A 142 -10.75 -7.16 -2.19
N LEU A 143 -11.34 -6.51 -3.20
CA LEU A 143 -11.90 -7.20 -4.38
C LEU A 143 -10.83 -7.97 -5.16
N ARG A 144 -9.59 -7.46 -5.19
CA ARG A 144 -8.42 -8.17 -5.73
C ARG A 144 -8.19 -9.53 -5.08
N ARG A 145 -8.28 -9.59 -3.75
CA ARG A 145 -8.10 -10.85 -3.01
C ARG A 145 -9.32 -11.76 -3.12
N LYS A 146 -10.52 -11.18 -3.02
CA LYS A 146 -11.80 -11.88 -3.15
C LYS A 146 -11.85 -12.64 -4.47
N SER A 147 -11.66 -11.93 -5.59
CA SER A 147 -11.68 -12.50 -6.93
C SER A 147 -10.66 -13.62 -7.11
N GLN A 148 -9.40 -13.43 -6.70
CA GLN A 148 -8.37 -14.47 -6.83
C GLN A 148 -8.64 -15.70 -5.93
N ILE A 149 -9.15 -15.50 -4.71
CA ILE A 149 -9.56 -16.63 -3.85
C ILE A 149 -10.71 -17.39 -4.49
N LEU A 150 -11.77 -16.72 -4.93
CA LEU A 150 -12.95 -17.39 -5.50
C LEU A 150 -12.64 -18.04 -6.85
N HIS A 151 -11.71 -17.46 -7.63
CA HIS A 151 -11.25 -18.07 -8.87
C HIS A 151 -10.57 -19.42 -8.65
N LYS A 152 -9.68 -19.50 -7.65
CA LYS A 152 -8.90 -20.72 -7.37
C LYS A 152 -9.65 -21.71 -6.46
N TYR A 153 -10.49 -21.20 -5.57
CA TYR A 153 -11.19 -21.96 -4.53
C TYR A 153 -12.69 -21.59 -4.52
N PRO A 154 -13.46 -21.94 -5.57
CA PRO A 154 -14.85 -21.51 -5.74
C PRO A 154 -15.81 -22.09 -4.68
N SER A 155 -15.39 -23.10 -3.91
CA SER A 155 -16.16 -23.66 -2.80
C SER A 155 -16.06 -22.83 -1.52
N LEU A 156 -15.22 -21.79 -1.46
CA LEU A 156 -15.09 -20.90 -0.30
C LEU A 156 -16.04 -19.71 -0.39
N ASN A 157 -16.35 -19.13 0.77
CA ASN A 157 -17.09 -17.88 0.88
C ASN A 157 -16.14 -16.74 1.25
N VAL A 158 -16.45 -15.52 0.83
CA VAL A 158 -15.70 -14.32 1.22
C VAL A 158 -16.60 -13.32 1.93
N LEU A 159 -16.24 -12.97 3.17
CA LEU A 159 -16.85 -11.85 3.88
C LEU A 159 -16.09 -10.56 3.52
N ASP A 160 -16.70 -9.71 2.70
CA ASP A 160 -16.08 -8.49 2.17
C ASP A 160 -16.17 -7.27 3.10
N ASN A 161 -17.12 -7.23 4.04
CA ASN A 161 -17.11 -6.23 5.12
C ASN A 161 -16.10 -6.56 6.25
N PHE A 162 -14.92 -7.06 5.89
CA PHE A 162 -13.84 -7.37 6.84
C PHE A 162 -12.86 -6.19 6.98
N ARG A 163 -13.33 -5.13 7.65
CA ARG A 163 -12.62 -3.85 7.83
C ARG A 163 -11.94 -3.74 9.20
N GLY A 164 -11.02 -2.76 9.29
CA GLY A 164 -10.19 -2.47 10.47
C GLY A 164 -8.70 -2.45 10.14
N ASN A 165 -7.88 -1.96 11.09
CA ASN A 165 -6.43 -2.11 11.05
C ASN A 165 -6.01 -3.59 11.24
N VAL A 166 -4.71 -3.88 11.14
CA VAL A 166 -4.15 -5.24 11.23
C VAL A 166 -4.61 -5.95 12.51
N GLN A 167 -4.45 -5.31 13.67
CA GLN A 167 -4.81 -5.88 14.97
C GLN A 167 -6.31 -6.16 15.09
N THR A 168 -7.16 -5.27 14.59
CA THR A 168 -8.63 -5.47 14.60
C THR A 168 -9.02 -6.67 13.76
N ARG A 169 -8.38 -6.88 12.62
CA ARG A 169 -8.63 -8.04 11.74
C ARG A 169 -8.17 -9.34 12.39
N LEU A 170 -6.98 -9.36 13.01
CA LEU A 170 -6.50 -10.54 13.75
C LEU A 170 -7.39 -10.87 14.94
N ARG A 171 -7.88 -9.86 15.67
CA ARG A 171 -8.86 -10.07 16.73
C ARG A 171 -10.16 -10.70 16.22
N LYS A 172 -10.75 -10.17 15.14
CA LYS A 172 -11.96 -10.75 14.52
C LYS A 172 -11.76 -12.20 14.09
N LEU A 173 -10.57 -12.56 13.60
CA LEU A 173 -10.23 -13.95 13.30
C LEU A 173 -10.23 -14.80 14.58
N ASN A 174 -9.56 -14.34 15.64
CA ASN A 174 -9.49 -15.05 16.92
C ASN A 174 -10.86 -15.22 17.60
N GLU A 175 -11.77 -14.27 17.37
CA GLU A 175 -13.16 -14.32 17.82
C GLU A 175 -14.05 -15.25 16.95
N GLY A 176 -13.51 -15.85 15.89
CA GLY A 176 -14.23 -16.79 15.02
C GLY A 176 -15.19 -16.13 14.04
N VAL A 177 -15.07 -14.82 13.78
CA VAL A 177 -15.92 -14.11 12.78
C VAL A 177 -15.71 -14.68 11.37
N VAL A 178 -14.51 -15.18 11.09
CA VAL A 178 -14.10 -15.84 9.85
C VAL A 178 -13.15 -16.99 10.17
N GLN A 179 -13.02 -17.98 9.28
CA GLN A 179 -12.09 -19.12 9.47
C GLN A 179 -10.67 -18.80 8.99
N ALA A 180 -10.53 -17.83 8.10
CA ALA A 180 -9.24 -17.33 7.65
C ALA A 180 -9.31 -15.86 7.23
N THR A 181 -8.15 -15.22 7.14
CA THR A 181 -7.99 -13.89 6.54
C THR A 181 -6.69 -13.79 5.76
N LEU A 182 -6.57 -12.70 4.99
CA LEU A 182 -5.39 -12.38 4.20
C LEU A 182 -4.85 -11.02 4.61
N LEU A 183 -3.54 -10.93 4.88
CA LEU A 183 -2.83 -9.69 5.17
C LEU A 183 -1.57 -9.58 4.32
N ALA A 184 -1.10 -8.36 4.06
CA ALA A 184 0.17 -8.19 3.36
C ALA A 184 1.31 -8.56 4.31
N LEU A 185 2.24 -9.41 3.87
CA LEU A 185 3.35 -9.86 4.72
C LEU A 185 4.20 -8.69 5.23
N ALA A 186 4.44 -7.70 4.37
CA ALA A 186 5.09 -6.43 4.72
C ALA A 186 4.47 -5.72 5.93
N GLY A 187 3.14 -5.76 6.06
CA GLY A 187 2.44 -5.14 7.18
C GLY A 187 2.68 -5.89 8.49
N LEU A 188 2.72 -7.23 8.43
CA LEU A 188 3.00 -8.07 9.60
C LEU A 188 4.46 -7.95 10.05
N ARG A 189 5.42 -7.91 9.11
CA ARG A 189 6.84 -7.72 9.42
C ARG A 189 7.11 -6.38 10.09
N ARG A 190 6.60 -5.27 9.55
CA ARG A 190 6.75 -3.94 10.16
C ARG A 190 6.14 -3.81 11.55
N LEU A 191 5.16 -4.65 11.87
CA LEU A 191 4.52 -4.70 13.18
C LEU A 191 5.09 -5.76 14.12
N ASN A 192 6.08 -6.54 13.67
CA ASN A 192 6.59 -7.72 14.38
C ASN A 192 5.47 -8.71 14.76
N MET A 193 4.59 -9.02 13.81
CA MET A 193 3.42 -9.89 13.98
C MET A 193 3.45 -11.13 13.06
N THR A 194 4.63 -11.55 12.61
CA THR A 194 4.79 -12.67 11.66
C THR A 194 4.47 -14.03 12.24
N GLU A 195 4.42 -14.16 13.57
CA GLU A 195 3.96 -15.37 14.28
C GLU A 195 2.50 -15.72 13.98
N ASN A 196 1.72 -14.75 13.48
CA ASN A 196 0.35 -15.00 13.03
C ASN A 196 0.30 -15.60 11.62
N VAL A 197 1.40 -15.64 10.86
CA VAL A 197 1.40 -16.15 9.49
C VAL A 197 1.31 -17.66 9.51
N THR A 198 0.24 -18.21 8.92
CA THR A 198 0.09 -19.65 8.74
C THR A 198 0.86 -20.13 7.51
N SER A 199 0.71 -19.44 6.38
CA SER A 199 1.49 -19.68 5.17
C SER A 199 1.61 -18.40 4.33
N ILE A 200 2.61 -18.36 3.46
CA ILE A 200 2.83 -17.23 2.54
C ILE A 200 2.40 -17.66 1.15
N LEU A 201 1.46 -16.93 0.55
CA LEU A 201 0.98 -17.21 -0.79
C LEU A 201 2.03 -16.76 -1.82
N SER A 202 2.36 -17.63 -2.75
CA SER A 202 3.24 -17.28 -3.86
C SER A 202 2.60 -16.25 -4.79
N ILE A 203 3.41 -15.61 -5.63
CA ILE A 203 2.95 -14.61 -6.61
C ILE A 203 1.95 -15.21 -7.61
N ASP A 204 2.08 -16.50 -7.93
CA ASP A 204 1.18 -17.20 -8.83
C ASP A 204 -0.15 -17.62 -8.15
N GLU A 205 -0.16 -17.70 -6.83
CA GLU A 205 -1.38 -17.95 -6.04
C GLU A 205 -2.17 -16.68 -5.75
N MET A 206 -1.47 -15.57 -5.54
CA MET A 206 -2.07 -14.29 -5.17
C MET A 206 -1.19 -13.14 -5.69
N LEU A 207 -1.49 -12.68 -6.91
CA LEU A 207 -0.81 -11.53 -7.49
C LEU A 207 -1.09 -10.30 -6.61
N PRO A 208 -0.05 -9.56 -6.16
CA PRO A 208 -0.21 -8.54 -5.15
C PRO A 208 -0.91 -7.29 -5.67
N ALA A 209 -1.39 -6.45 -4.74
CA ALA A 209 -1.87 -5.13 -5.10
C ALA A 209 -0.71 -4.31 -5.69
N VAL A 210 -1.04 -3.44 -6.65
CA VAL A 210 -0.11 -2.45 -7.18
C VAL A 210 0.55 -1.70 -6.02
N ALA A 211 1.87 -1.62 -6.07
CA ALA A 211 2.73 -0.99 -5.07
C ALA A 211 2.67 -1.58 -3.64
N GLN A 212 2.15 -2.80 -3.47
CA GLN A 212 2.21 -3.50 -2.17
C GLN A 212 3.67 -3.68 -1.71
N GLY A 213 3.92 -3.50 -0.41
CA GLY A 213 5.24 -3.60 0.21
C GLY A 213 6.04 -2.29 0.22
N ALA A 214 5.76 -1.35 -0.70
CA ALA A 214 6.47 -0.08 -0.79
C ALA A 214 5.89 1.00 0.13
N ILE A 215 6.78 1.80 0.73
CA ILE A 215 6.45 3.07 1.38
C ILE A 215 6.77 4.19 0.39
N GLY A 216 5.86 5.16 0.27
CA GLY A 216 6.05 6.38 -0.51
C GLY A 216 6.15 7.59 0.39
N ILE A 217 7.02 8.52 0.01
CA ILE A 217 7.18 9.79 0.69
C ILE A 217 6.90 10.91 -0.32
N ALA A 218 5.89 11.71 -0.01
CA ALA A 218 5.51 12.87 -0.79
C ALA A 218 5.98 14.17 -0.12
N CYS A 219 6.22 15.19 -0.93
CA CYS A 219 6.48 16.57 -0.50
C CYS A 219 5.84 17.56 -1.48
N ARG A 220 5.88 18.86 -1.16
CA ARG A 220 5.44 19.90 -2.10
C ARG A 220 6.41 19.99 -3.29
N SER A 221 5.88 20.26 -4.47
CA SER A 221 6.66 20.34 -5.71
C SER A 221 7.66 21.51 -5.75
N ASN A 222 7.46 22.52 -4.89
CA ASN A 222 8.33 23.69 -4.76
C ASN A 222 9.19 23.68 -3.48
N ASP A 223 9.28 22.54 -2.79
CA ASP A 223 10.07 22.40 -1.56
C ASP A 223 11.37 21.62 -1.82
N ASP A 224 12.35 22.31 -2.39
CA ASP A 224 13.67 21.76 -2.72
C ASP A 224 14.37 21.22 -1.47
N LYS A 225 14.16 21.84 -0.31
CA LYS A 225 14.74 21.40 0.97
C LYS A 225 14.26 19.99 1.32
N MET A 226 12.94 19.77 1.30
CA MET A 226 12.38 18.45 1.59
C MET A 226 12.70 17.43 0.49
N ALA A 227 12.67 17.84 -0.78
CA ALA A 227 13.06 16.97 -1.90
C ALA A 227 14.51 16.46 -1.74
N ASN A 228 15.43 17.34 -1.34
CA ASN A 228 16.83 16.98 -1.07
C ASN A 228 16.97 16.02 0.11
N TYR A 229 16.21 16.22 1.20
CA TYR A 229 16.27 15.31 2.35
C TYR A 229 15.80 13.90 2.00
N ILE A 230 14.70 13.76 1.26
CA ILE A 230 14.12 12.45 0.94
C ILE A 230 14.78 11.79 -0.27
N ALA A 231 15.53 12.52 -1.10
CA ALA A 231 16.27 11.96 -2.22
C ALA A 231 17.27 10.87 -1.77
N SER A 232 17.90 11.03 -0.60
CA SER A 232 18.84 10.05 -0.07
C SER A 232 18.18 8.76 0.44
N LEU A 233 16.86 8.77 0.65
CA LEU A 233 16.08 7.61 1.08
C LEU A 233 15.52 6.80 -0.11
N ASN A 234 15.49 7.40 -1.31
CA ASN A 234 14.87 6.78 -2.46
C ASN A 234 15.64 5.52 -2.90
N HIS A 235 14.92 4.41 -2.95
CA HIS A 235 15.38 3.17 -3.55
C HIS A 235 14.87 3.10 -4.98
N GLU A 236 15.74 3.46 -5.94
CA GLU A 236 15.35 3.65 -7.34
C GLU A 236 14.75 2.40 -7.97
N GLU A 237 15.25 1.21 -7.63
CA GLU A 237 14.67 -0.04 -8.12
C GLU A 237 13.21 -0.20 -7.70
N THR A 238 12.86 0.16 -6.45
CA THR A 238 11.46 0.16 -5.98
C THR A 238 10.65 1.18 -6.75
N ARG A 239 11.17 2.41 -6.87
CA ARG A 239 10.46 3.54 -7.48
C ARG A 239 10.09 3.23 -8.94
N LEU A 240 11.01 2.65 -9.69
CA LEU A 240 10.78 2.20 -11.07
C LEU A 240 9.70 1.11 -11.15
N ALA A 241 9.79 0.05 -10.33
CA ALA A 241 8.78 -1.01 -10.30
C ALA A 241 7.39 -0.45 -9.96
N VAL A 242 7.31 0.41 -8.95
CA VAL A 242 6.06 1.06 -8.54
C VAL A 242 5.52 1.96 -9.66
N ALA A 243 6.38 2.66 -10.40
CA ALA A 243 5.95 3.47 -11.55
C ALA A 243 5.34 2.62 -12.67
N CYS A 244 5.94 1.48 -13.01
CA CYS A 244 5.37 0.51 -13.96
C CYS A 244 3.97 0.06 -13.54
N GLU A 245 3.84 -0.39 -12.29
CA GLU A 245 2.60 -0.92 -11.75
C GLU A 245 1.51 0.15 -11.64
N ARG A 246 1.88 1.38 -11.28
CA ARG A 246 0.95 2.52 -11.21
C ARG A 246 0.49 2.97 -12.59
N ALA A 247 1.36 2.97 -13.60
CA ALA A 247 0.99 3.30 -14.97
C ALA A 247 -0.04 2.28 -15.53
N PHE A 248 0.11 1.01 -15.18
CA PHE A 248 -0.88 -0.02 -15.45
C PHE A 248 -2.22 0.27 -14.74
N LEU A 249 -2.18 0.55 -13.43
CA LEU A 249 -3.38 0.83 -12.65
C LEU A 249 -4.14 2.07 -13.14
N GLU A 250 -3.40 3.13 -13.46
CA GLU A 250 -3.94 4.39 -13.98
C GLU A 250 -4.66 4.18 -15.31
N THR A 251 -4.05 3.40 -16.20
CA THR A 251 -4.66 3.06 -17.50
C THR A 251 -6.00 2.36 -17.34
N LEU A 252 -6.17 1.57 -16.28
CA LEU A 252 -7.41 0.84 -15.97
C LEU A 252 -8.43 1.67 -15.16
N ASP A 253 -8.16 2.95 -14.88
CA ASP A 253 -8.86 3.77 -13.86
C ASP A 253 -9.05 3.03 -12.52
N GLY A 254 -8.03 2.25 -12.17
CA GLY A 254 -8.05 1.36 -11.03
C GLY A 254 -7.85 2.07 -9.69
N SER A 255 -8.31 1.42 -8.62
CA SER A 255 -8.11 1.89 -7.24
C SER A 255 -8.03 0.71 -6.26
N CYS A 256 -7.92 1.00 -4.96
CA CYS A 256 -8.01 -0.02 -3.91
C CYS A 256 -9.36 -0.77 -3.87
N ARG A 257 -10.36 -0.28 -4.63
CA ARG A 257 -11.71 -0.82 -4.75
C ARG A 257 -11.92 -1.68 -5.99
N THR A 258 -10.94 -1.75 -6.90
CA THR A 258 -11.07 -2.54 -8.13
C THR A 258 -10.38 -3.90 -7.99
N PRO A 259 -10.90 -4.97 -8.62
CA PRO A 259 -10.29 -6.30 -8.66
C PRO A 259 -9.07 -6.36 -9.61
N ILE A 260 -8.07 -5.51 -9.35
CA ILE A 260 -6.85 -5.36 -10.15
C ILE A 260 -5.64 -5.75 -9.30
N ALA A 261 -4.71 -6.50 -9.89
CA ALA A 261 -3.40 -6.78 -9.32
C ALA A 261 -2.31 -6.48 -10.35
N GLY A 262 -1.12 -6.11 -9.86
CA GLY A 262 0.01 -5.74 -10.71
C GLY A 262 1.31 -5.82 -9.94
N TYR A 263 2.32 -6.43 -10.54
CA TYR A 263 3.64 -6.60 -9.95
C TYR A 263 4.74 -6.51 -11.00
N ALA A 264 5.68 -5.60 -10.77
CA ALA A 264 6.91 -5.45 -11.52
C ALA A 264 8.10 -5.83 -10.64
N CYS A 265 9.05 -6.60 -11.18
CA CYS A 265 10.31 -6.90 -10.53
C CYS A 265 11.46 -6.96 -11.53
N ARG A 266 12.70 -6.90 -11.01
CA ARG A 266 13.91 -7.11 -11.80
C ARG A 266 14.23 -8.59 -11.84
N ASP A 267 14.43 -9.16 -13.03
CA ASP A 267 14.92 -10.53 -13.17
C ASP A 267 16.46 -10.60 -13.01
N LYS A 268 16.98 -11.84 -13.01
CA LYS A 268 18.42 -12.12 -12.89
C LYS A 268 19.28 -11.50 -13.99
N ASP A 269 18.68 -11.21 -15.15
CA ASP A 269 19.37 -10.67 -16.32
C ASP A 269 19.25 -9.12 -16.37
N GLY A 270 18.64 -8.53 -15.34
CA GLY A 270 18.49 -7.08 -15.18
C GLY A 270 17.29 -6.48 -15.89
N TYR A 271 16.41 -7.28 -16.50
CA TYR A 271 15.19 -6.81 -17.17
C TYR A 271 14.04 -6.65 -16.17
N CYS A 272 13.08 -5.79 -16.51
CA CYS A 272 11.81 -5.76 -15.81
C CYS A 272 10.91 -6.89 -16.31
N ILE A 273 10.32 -7.64 -15.38
CA ILE A 273 9.20 -8.55 -15.59
C ILE A 273 7.98 -7.93 -14.93
N PHE A 274 6.94 -7.66 -15.73
CA PHE A 274 5.65 -7.19 -15.24
C PHE A 274 4.59 -8.29 -15.42
N LYS A 275 3.81 -8.53 -14.37
CA LYS A 275 2.58 -9.34 -14.39
C LYS A 275 1.41 -8.46 -13.94
N GLY A 276 0.32 -8.49 -14.68
CA GLY A 276 -0.92 -7.79 -14.33
C GLY A 276 -2.13 -8.71 -14.48
N LEU A 277 -3.19 -8.45 -13.72
CA LEU A 277 -4.49 -9.07 -13.96
C LEU A 277 -5.64 -8.16 -13.58
N VAL A 278 -6.78 -8.44 -14.20
CA VAL A 278 -8.10 -7.91 -13.85
C VAL A 278 -9.09 -9.07 -13.76
N ALA A 279 -9.99 -9.01 -12.79
CA ALA A 279 -10.95 -10.09 -12.55
C ALA A 279 -12.36 -9.58 -12.28
N SER A 280 -13.39 -10.38 -12.52
CA SER A 280 -14.72 -10.11 -11.96
C SER A 280 -14.69 -10.29 -10.43
N PRO A 281 -15.47 -9.54 -9.63
CA PRO A 281 -15.45 -9.64 -8.17
C PRO A 281 -15.81 -11.03 -7.63
N ASP A 282 -16.58 -11.82 -8.38
CA ASP A 282 -16.94 -13.21 -8.08
C ASP A 282 -15.85 -14.23 -8.44
N GLY A 283 -14.79 -13.80 -9.15
CA GLY A 283 -13.67 -14.65 -9.57
C GLY A 283 -13.96 -15.56 -10.78
N THR A 284 -15.13 -15.47 -11.41
CA THR A 284 -15.49 -16.34 -12.56
C THR A 284 -14.75 -15.97 -13.83
N ARG A 285 -14.33 -14.71 -13.99
CA ARG A 285 -13.54 -14.21 -15.11
C ARG A 285 -12.24 -13.59 -14.61
N VAL A 286 -11.12 -14.04 -15.15
CA VAL A 286 -9.80 -13.48 -14.86
C VAL A 286 -9.05 -13.29 -16.18
N LEU A 287 -8.59 -12.07 -16.44
CA LEU A 287 -7.73 -11.73 -17.58
C LEU A 287 -6.35 -11.38 -17.05
N GLN A 288 -5.31 -11.99 -17.62
CA GLN A 288 -3.93 -11.81 -17.19
C GLN A 288 -3.08 -11.29 -18.34
N THR A 289 -2.04 -10.54 -18.00
CA THR A 289 -1.07 -10.02 -18.94
C THR A 289 0.33 -10.12 -18.36
N SER A 290 1.34 -10.25 -19.23
CA SER A 290 2.74 -10.16 -18.83
C SER A 290 3.56 -9.40 -19.87
N ARG A 291 4.63 -8.77 -19.41
CA ARG A 291 5.59 -8.05 -20.25
C ARG A 291 7.01 -8.26 -19.71
N LYS A 292 7.99 -8.21 -20.62
CA LYS A 292 9.41 -8.16 -20.31
C LYS A 292 10.04 -7.02 -21.11
N GLY A 293 10.86 -6.20 -20.46
CA GLY A 293 11.50 -5.06 -21.10
C GLY A 293 12.65 -4.48 -20.29
N PRO A 294 13.36 -3.45 -20.81
CA PRO A 294 14.42 -2.77 -20.07
C PRO A 294 13.94 -2.27 -18.71
N TYR A 295 14.80 -2.35 -17.69
CA TYR A 295 14.52 -1.78 -16.37
C TYR A 295 14.87 -0.29 -16.34
N ALA A 296 14.19 0.48 -17.18
CA ALA A 296 14.36 1.93 -17.35
C ALA A 296 13.00 2.62 -17.26
N PHE A 297 12.98 3.86 -16.74
CA PHE A 297 11.74 4.53 -16.32
C PHE A 297 10.71 4.67 -17.44
N GLU A 298 11.11 5.18 -18.60
CA GLU A 298 10.20 5.41 -19.73
C GLU A 298 9.66 4.09 -20.29
N ASP A 299 10.53 3.09 -20.51
CA ASP A 299 10.14 1.75 -20.98
C ASP A 299 9.15 1.10 -20.02
N MET A 300 9.40 1.19 -18.72
CA MET A 300 8.55 0.59 -17.69
C MET A 300 7.17 1.26 -17.59
N ILE A 301 7.10 2.58 -17.76
CA ILE A 301 5.80 3.30 -17.83
C ILE A 301 5.02 2.87 -19.08
N LEU A 302 5.68 2.82 -20.24
CA LEU A 302 5.03 2.38 -21.49
C LEU A 302 4.54 0.94 -21.38
N MET A 303 5.37 0.05 -20.83
CA MET A 303 5.03 -1.35 -20.59
C MET A 303 3.79 -1.51 -19.70
N GLY A 304 3.70 -0.74 -18.60
CA GLY A 304 2.51 -0.73 -17.75
C GLY A 304 1.26 -0.23 -18.48
N LYS A 305 1.37 0.86 -19.25
CA LYS A 305 0.27 1.41 -20.05
C LYS A 305 -0.21 0.43 -21.12
N ASP A 306 0.70 -0.20 -21.84
CA ASP A 306 0.37 -1.13 -22.92
C ASP A 306 -0.27 -2.42 -22.39
N ALA A 307 0.16 -2.88 -21.22
CA ALA A 307 -0.51 -3.99 -20.52
C ALA A 307 -1.93 -3.62 -20.07
N GLY A 308 -2.14 -2.39 -19.59
CA GLY A 308 -3.47 -1.91 -19.21
C GLY A 308 -4.42 -1.80 -20.40
N LYS A 309 -3.95 -1.25 -21.53
CA LYS A 309 -4.72 -1.14 -22.79
C LYS A 309 -5.13 -2.50 -23.34
N GLU A 310 -4.22 -3.48 -23.31
CA GLU A 310 -4.54 -4.86 -23.70
C GLU A 310 -5.71 -5.39 -22.88
N LEU A 311 -5.64 -5.29 -21.54
CA LEU A 311 -6.71 -5.80 -20.68
C LEU A 311 -8.03 -5.06 -20.88
N LEU A 312 -8.03 -3.74 -21.11
CA LEU A 312 -9.26 -3.00 -21.44
C LEU A 312 -9.91 -3.52 -22.73
N SER A 313 -9.09 -3.78 -23.76
CA SER A 313 -9.59 -4.29 -25.04
C SER A 313 -10.22 -5.67 -24.90
N GLN A 314 -9.70 -6.52 -24.00
CA GLN A 314 -10.21 -7.88 -23.75
C GLN A 314 -11.40 -7.91 -22.79
N ALA A 315 -11.43 -7.04 -21.78
CA ALA A 315 -12.46 -6.98 -20.76
C ALA A 315 -13.84 -6.66 -21.37
N GLY A 316 -13.87 -5.75 -22.34
CA GLY A 316 -15.08 -5.22 -22.95
C GLY A 316 -15.87 -4.29 -22.00
N PRO A 317 -16.97 -3.67 -22.48
CA PRO A 317 -17.80 -2.79 -21.66
C PRO A 317 -18.41 -3.52 -20.44
N GLY A 318 -18.45 -2.87 -19.29
CA GLY A 318 -19.14 -3.38 -18.08
C GLY A 318 -18.42 -4.48 -17.30
N PHE A 319 -17.17 -4.83 -17.65
CA PHE A 319 -16.41 -5.90 -16.96
C PHE A 319 -16.24 -5.67 -15.45
N PHE A 320 -16.16 -4.41 -15.03
CA PHE A 320 -16.00 -4.05 -13.61
C PHE A 320 -17.34 -3.94 -12.87
N ASP A 321 -18.46 -3.93 -13.61
CA ASP A 321 -19.82 -3.81 -13.07
C ASP A 321 -20.49 -5.18 -12.89
N SER A 322 -19.90 -6.25 -13.44
CA SER A 322 -20.37 -7.64 -13.41
C SER A 322 -19.82 -8.43 -12.23
#